data_AF-A0AAE0HH42-F1
#
_entry.id   AF-A0AAE0HH42-F1
#
_cell.length_a   1.000
_cell.length_b   1.000
_cell.length_c   1.000
_cell.angle_alpha   90.00
_cell.angle_beta   90.00
_cell.angle_gamma   90.00
#
_symmetry.space_group_name_H-M   'P 1'
#
loop_
_entity.id
_entity.type
_entity.pdbx_description
1 polymer ?
#
loop_
_entity_poly.entity_id
_entity_poly.type
_entity_poly.pdbx_seq_one_letter_code
_entity_poly.pdbx_strand_id
1 'polypeptide(L)'
;MKPIFHAPEIIILVFQSSSAVGDGLSLASTCKFLASVWRMHTAAILYRLLEAKTPAFNQALLAVRATNLVCDACRANKSPPRPFPLHELGVQVRKPDIGELKQVQDLQHLARCVEHMHFRGNHHDQMHRLDDYDLPEEEGIRLVYRFHCAMYRVLFAGAVLAQAYLEPLFLAPCQAPPRLLHRLTTLRVDEEQDLDGLTQQDIEYLERFPVYNLEAGQERWEPAFGALATWLLDDMESTFTKVEPPRSSIRFQGMRAEELGRLQEVTFFLAAYHLITDKLFNKDRCNPDADDLDMVPPPFPGRVRKVPVVMFGIFRPEEVSMPESVEDSSSCYLVNEPLMPKEQETLTPVNQDRQALDCPSPWAADVWWALDILHRQSGRPNLRNGRPSPTPPLRFIEFILAQFFNQRFQDGLFDEESPHDHMQDYQLGFLSDPGLFRDGSITFTTWLFARDQAQSLGYRRLW
;
A
#
# COMPACT_ATOMS: atom_id res chain seq x y z
N MET A 1 7.88 -33.26 41.50
CA MET A 1 8.02 -32.20 40.48
C MET A 1 7.23 -30.95 40.87
N LYS A 2 7.74 -30.12 41.79
CA LYS A 2 7.13 -28.84 42.20
C LYS A 2 8.04 -27.57 42.11
N PRO A 3 9.35 -27.60 41.78
CA PRO A 3 10.14 -26.36 41.80
C PRO A 3 10.16 -25.57 40.47
N ILE A 4 9.72 -26.13 39.33
CA ILE A 4 9.80 -25.42 38.03
C ILE A 4 8.75 -24.31 37.90
N PHE A 5 7.63 -24.39 38.63
CA PHE A 5 6.50 -23.47 38.51
C PHE A 5 6.55 -22.23 39.41
N HIS A 6 7.68 -21.91 40.04
CA HIS A 6 7.81 -20.68 40.85
C HIS A 6 8.56 -19.55 40.17
N ALA A 7 9.12 -19.77 38.97
CA ALA A 7 9.81 -18.75 38.20
C ALA A 7 8.92 -18.30 37.01
N PRO A 8 8.30 -17.11 37.06
CA PRO A 8 7.53 -16.55 35.95
C PRO A 8 8.31 -16.54 34.62
N GLU A 9 9.64 -16.39 34.68
CA GLU A 9 10.54 -16.34 33.53
C GLU A 9 10.53 -17.66 32.74
N ILE A 10 10.56 -18.81 33.43
CA ILE A 10 10.52 -20.13 32.78
C ILE A 10 9.15 -20.31 32.11
N ILE A 11 8.08 -19.89 32.76
CA ILE A 11 6.73 -20.00 32.22
C ILE A 11 6.54 -19.10 30.99
N ILE A 12 7.12 -17.90 30.99
CA ILE A 12 7.14 -17.03 29.81
C ILE A 12 7.84 -17.74 28.65
N LEU A 13 8.99 -18.37 28.88
CA LEU A 13 9.69 -19.13 27.84
C LEU A 13 8.85 -20.31 27.32
N VAL A 14 8.13 -21.02 28.20
CA VAL A 14 7.19 -22.07 27.80
C VAL A 14 6.08 -21.52 26.91
N PHE A 15 5.47 -20.39 27.28
CA PHE A 15 4.49 -19.73 26.43
C PHE A 15 5.08 -19.29 25.08
N GLN A 16 6.30 -18.75 25.08
CA GLN A 16 7.00 -18.33 23.86
C GLN A 16 7.42 -19.50 22.96
N SER A 17 7.50 -20.72 23.51
CA SER A 17 7.78 -21.95 22.75
C SER A 17 6.51 -22.57 22.15
N SER A 18 5.34 -21.97 22.38
CA SER A 18 4.07 -22.49 21.87
C SER A 18 3.97 -22.36 20.35
N SER A 19 3.34 -23.34 19.71
CA SER A 19 3.22 -23.36 18.26
C SER A 19 2.15 -22.42 17.73
N ALA A 20 1.27 -21.86 18.57
CA ALA A 20 0.30 -20.83 18.22
C ALA A 20 -0.14 -20.04 19.47
N VAL A 21 -0.74 -18.87 19.26
CA VAL A 21 -1.35 -18.08 20.35
C VAL A 21 -2.44 -18.89 21.07
N GLY A 22 -3.20 -19.70 20.32
CA GLY A 22 -4.23 -20.59 20.87
C GLY A 22 -3.69 -21.64 21.84
N ASP A 23 -2.50 -22.20 21.58
CA ASP A 23 -1.84 -23.15 22.48
C ASP A 23 -1.44 -22.46 23.79
N GLY A 24 -0.89 -21.26 23.69
CA GLY A 24 -0.52 -20.43 24.84
C GLY A 24 -1.74 -20.09 25.69
N LEU A 25 -2.87 -19.73 25.07
CA LEU A 25 -4.14 -19.50 25.77
C LEU A 25 -4.68 -20.77 26.43
N SER A 26 -4.59 -21.91 25.74
CA SER A 26 -5.01 -23.20 26.27
C SER A 26 -4.17 -23.56 27.50
N LEU A 27 -2.86 -23.38 27.44
CA LEU A 27 -1.96 -23.58 28.58
C LEU A 27 -2.27 -22.61 29.73
N ALA A 28 -2.50 -21.33 29.43
CA ALA A 28 -2.87 -20.31 30.41
C ALA A 28 -4.18 -20.66 31.12
N SER A 29 -5.12 -21.33 30.43
CA SER A 29 -6.41 -21.72 30.99
C SER A 29 -6.33 -22.87 32.01
N THR A 30 -5.22 -23.61 32.05
CA THR A 30 -5.08 -24.80 32.91
C THR A 30 -5.00 -24.48 34.41
N CYS A 31 -4.48 -23.31 34.81
CA CYS A 31 -4.50 -22.89 36.21
C CYS A 31 -4.42 -21.36 36.40
N LYS A 32 -4.87 -20.88 37.57
CA LYS A 32 -4.90 -19.44 37.89
C LYS A 32 -3.53 -18.76 37.83
N PHE A 33 -2.46 -19.47 38.20
CA PHE A 33 -1.11 -18.93 38.18
C PHE A 33 -0.61 -18.68 36.75
N LEU A 34 -0.77 -19.67 35.86
CA LEU A 34 -0.42 -19.54 34.45
C LEU A 34 -1.26 -18.46 33.76
N ALA A 35 -2.56 -18.39 34.06
CA ALA A 35 -3.42 -17.30 33.60
C ALA A 35 -2.92 -15.92 34.05
N SER A 36 -2.43 -15.80 35.29
CA SER A 36 -1.84 -14.57 35.81
C SER A 36 -0.56 -14.19 35.08
N VAL A 37 0.36 -15.15 34.87
CA VAL A 37 1.61 -14.91 34.12
C VAL A 37 1.31 -14.49 32.69
N TRP A 38 0.39 -15.19 32.01
CA TRP A 38 -0.06 -14.82 30.67
C TRP A 38 -0.55 -13.37 30.63
N ARG A 39 -1.47 -12.98 31.52
CA ARG A 39 -2.05 -11.62 31.55
C ARG A 39 -1.01 -10.54 31.84
N MET A 40 -0.09 -10.77 32.77
CA MET A 40 0.94 -9.80 33.14
C MET A 40 2.01 -9.63 32.04
N HIS A 41 2.26 -10.67 31.26
CA HIS A 41 3.34 -10.69 30.27
C HIS A 41 2.85 -10.90 28.83
N THR A 42 1.57 -10.61 28.55
CA THR A 42 0.92 -10.91 27.26
C THR A 42 1.70 -10.30 26.10
N ALA A 43 2.08 -9.02 26.19
CA ALA A 43 2.84 -8.34 25.12
C ALA A 43 4.19 -9.02 24.83
N ALA A 44 4.95 -9.38 25.86
CA ALA A 44 6.26 -10.02 25.70
C ALA A 44 6.15 -11.46 25.15
N ILE A 45 5.10 -12.19 25.53
CA ILE A 45 4.82 -13.52 25.02
C ILE A 45 4.38 -13.43 23.55
N LEU A 46 3.38 -12.61 23.25
CA LEU A 46 2.84 -12.44 21.89
C LEU A 46 3.89 -11.88 20.93
N TYR A 47 4.72 -10.94 21.36
CA TYR A 47 5.79 -10.39 20.53
C TYR A 47 6.70 -11.49 19.97
N ARG A 48 7.20 -12.39 20.83
CA ARG A 48 8.07 -13.50 20.37
C ARG A 48 7.34 -14.49 19.48
N LEU A 49 6.09 -14.81 19.80
CA LEU A 49 5.29 -15.73 18.98
C LEU A 49 5.03 -15.16 17.59
N LEU A 50 4.63 -13.89 17.50
CA LEU A 50 4.33 -13.23 16.23
C LEU A 50 5.60 -12.94 15.43
N GLU A 51 6.68 -12.49 16.08
CA GLU A 51 7.99 -12.30 15.44
C GLU A 51 8.47 -13.57 14.72
N ALA A 52 8.24 -14.75 15.32
CA ALA A 52 8.62 -16.03 14.72
C ALA A 52 7.68 -16.50 13.59
N LYS A 53 6.43 -16.01 13.53
CA LYS A 53 5.35 -16.55 12.68
C LYS A 53 4.88 -15.62 11.58
N THR A 54 5.14 -14.32 11.73
CA THR A 54 4.74 -13.30 10.78
C THR A 54 5.92 -13.04 9.85
N PRO A 55 5.82 -13.40 8.55
CA PRO A 55 6.83 -13.01 7.58
C PRO A 55 7.01 -11.49 7.64
N ALA A 56 8.25 -11.02 7.62
CA ALA A 56 8.57 -9.59 7.69
C ALA A 56 7.91 -8.83 8.87
N PHE A 57 7.84 -9.45 10.06
CA PHE A 57 7.20 -8.87 11.26
C PHE A 57 7.62 -7.41 11.54
N ASN A 58 8.91 -7.10 11.43
CA ASN A 58 9.41 -5.75 11.71
C ASN A 58 8.83 -4.72 10.74
N GLN A 59 8.73 -5.04 9.45
CA GLN A 59 8.14 -4.21 8.41
C GLN A 59 6.63 -4.03 8.66
N ALA A 60 5.93 -5.10 9.06
CA ALA A 60 4.52 -5.01 9.45
C ALA A 60 4.34 -4.06 10.65
N LEU A 61 5.19 -4.16 11.68
CA LEU A 61 5.14 -3.30 12.86
C LEU A 61 5.41 -1.82 12.50
N LEU A 62 6.36 -1.56 11.60
CA LEU A 62 6.63 -0.21 11.10
C LEU A 62 5.41 0.37 10.36
N ALA A 63 4.80 -0.41 9.47
CA ALA A 63 3.58 -0.01 8.76
C ALA A 63 2.42 0.29 9.72
N VAL A 64 2.22 -0.56 10.74
CA VAL A 64 1.24 -0.36 11.81
C VAL A 64 1.49 0.96 12.56
N ARG A 65 2.73 1.21 12.96
CA ARG A 65 3.10 2.43 13.71
C ARG A 65 2.92 3.70 12.90
N ALA A 66 3.38 3.68 11.65
CA ALA A 66 3.20 4.79 10.73
C ALA A 66 1.71 5.07 10.48
N THR A 67 0.92 4.01 10.24
CA THR A 67 -0.54 4.12 10.08
C THR A 67 -1.20 4.72 11.31
N ASN A 68 -0.85 4.26 12.51
CA ASN A 68 -1.42 4.79 13.75
C ASN A 68 -1.12 6.29 13.93
N LEU A 69 0.07 6.77 13.57
CA LEU A 69 0.37 8.22 13.60
C LEU A 69 -0.56 9.03 12.70
N VAL A 70 -0.85 8.54 11.49
CA VAL A 70 -1.77 9.20 10.55
C VAL A 70 -3.21 9.08 11.05
N CYS A 71 -3.63 7.92 11.57
CA CYS A 71 -4.96 7.74 12.18
C CYS A 71 -5.17 8.66 13.38
N ASP A 72 -4.18 8.84 14.25
CA ASP A 72 -4.26 9.73 15.40
C ASP A 72 -4.32 11.20 14.98
N ALA A 73 -3.54 11.60 13.97
CA ALA A 73 -3.63 12.92 13.36
C ALA A 73 -5.02 13.16 12.73
N CYS A 74 -5.58 12.15 12.07
CA CYS A 74 -6.91 12.18 11.48
C CYS A 74 -8.01 12.36 12.54
N ARG A 75 -8.01 11.56 13.61
CA ARG A 75 -8.94 11.69 14.74
C ARG A 75 -8.83 13.04 15.44
N ALA A 76 -7.62 13.62 15.47
CA ALA A 76 -7.37 14.94 16.05
C ALA A 76 -7.66 16.10 15.08
N ASN A 77 -8.06 15.81 13.82
CA ASN A 77 -8.18 16.77 12.72
C ASN A 77 -6.94 17.67 12.56
N LYS A 78 -5.74 17.08 12.65
CA LYS A 78 -4.44 17.75 12.51
C LYS A 78 -3.67 17.17 11.34
N SER A 79 -2.72 17.93 10.80
CA SER A 79 -1.79 17.42 9.79
C SER A 79 -0.90 16.30 10.37
N PRO A 80 -0.52 15.28 9.59
CA PRO A 80 0.47 14.30 10.01
C PRO A 80 1.80 14.94 10.46
N PRO A 81 2.62 14.23 11.27
CA PRO A 81 3.87 14.78 11.80
C PRO A 81 4.85 15.24 10.71
N ARG A 82 5.46 16.41 10.91
CA ARG A 82 6.55 16.95 10.07
C ARG A 82 7.74 17.38 10.95
N PRO A 83 8.94 16.82 10.75
CA PRO A 83 9.25 15.67 9.89
C PRO A 83 8.57 14.39 10.39
N PHE A 84 8.36 13.42 9.50
CA PHE A 84 7.82 12.11 9.89
C PHE A 84 8.90 11.33 10.68
N PRO A 85 8.58 10.74 11.85
CA PRO A 85 9.58 10.22 12.78
C PRO A 85 10.08 8.80 12.40
N LEU A 86 10.62 8.62 11.19
CA LEU A 86 11.00 7.31 10.61
C LEU A 86 11.84 6.44 11.57
N HIS A 87 12.84 7.03 12.21
CA HIS A 87 13.77 6.30 13.07
C HIS A 87 13.17 5.88 14.43
N GLU A 88 12.06 6.48 14.86
CA GLU A 88 11.43 6.20 16.17
C GLU A 88 10.46 5.02 16.11
N LEU A 89 10.09 4.56 14.92
CA LEU A 89 9.07 3.53 14.72
C LEU A 89 9.61 2.11 14.92
N GLY A 90 10.93 1.93 14.93
CA GLY A 90 11.56 0.61 15.04
C GLY A 90 11.31 -0.09 16.38
N VAL A 91 11.30 -1.43 16.36
CA VAL A 91 11.20 -2.27 17.57
C VAL A 91 12.33 -2.02 18.56
N GLN A 92 13.51 -1.61 18.06
CA GLN A 92 14.68 -1.29 18.86
C GLN A 92 14.49 -0.04 19.72
N VAL A 93 13.62 0.89 19.28
CA VAL A 93 13.32 2.13 20.01
C VAL A 93 12.19 1.89 21.01
N ARG A 94 11.11 1.23 20.58
CA ARG A 94 9.94 0.96 21.41
C ARG A 94 9.48 -0.48 21.22
N LYS A 95 9.37 -1.24 22.32
CA LYS A 95 8.74 -2.57 22.28
C LYS A 95 7.25 -2.47 21.96
N PRO A 96 6.69 -3.43 21.21
CA PRO A 96 5.30 -3.35 20.81
C PRO A 96 4.33 -3.60 21.97
N ASP A 97 3.25 -2.84 22.01
CA ASP A 97 2.13 -3.11 22.93
C ASP A 97 1.15 -4.14 22.35
N ILE A 98 0.16 -4.56 23.13
CA ILE A 98 -0.81 -5.58 22.72
C ILE A 98 -1.67 -5.10 21.54
N GLY A 99 -1.99 -3.81 21.47
CA GLY A 99 -2.76 -3.22 20.38
C GLY A 99 -1.98 -3.25 19.07
N GLU A 100 -0.70 -2.87 19.11
CA GLU A 100 0.21 -2.95 17.97
C GLU A 100 0.37 -4.40 17.47
N LEU A 101 0.54 -5.36 18.40
CA LEU A 101 0.67 -6.77 18.05
C LEU A 101 -0.60 -7.34 17.39
N LYS A 102 -1.78 -6.93 17.87
CA LYS A 102 -3.05 -7.29 17.24
C LYS A 102 -3.12 -6.72 15.82
N GLN A 103 -2.79 -5.45 15.64
CA GLN A 103 -2.79 -4.82 14.32
C GLN A 103 -1.78 -5.48 13.36
N VAL A 104 -0.60 -5.90 13.85
CA VAL A 104 0.35 -6.67 13.03
C VAL A 104 -0.26 -8.01 12.58
N GLN A 105 -1.01 -8.69 13.45
CA GLN A 105 -1.71 -9.92 13.08
C GLN A 105 -2.85 -9.68 12.07
N ASP A 106 -3.58 -8.57 12.19
CA ASP A 106 -4.60 -8.17 11.23
C ASP A 106 -3.98 -7.77 9.87
N LEU A 107 -2.83 -7.10 9.89
CA LEU A 107 -2.06 -6.73 8.69
C LEU A 107 -1.42 -7.95 8.00
N GLN A 108 -0.97 -8.94 8.79
CA GLN A 108 -0.55 -10.23 8.26
C GLN A 108 -1.70 -10.94 7.56
N HIS A 109 -2.90 -10.88 8.13
CA HIS A 109 -4.09 -11.47 7.51
C HIS A 109 -4.39 -10.80 6.17
N LEU A 110 -4.30 -9.47 6.08
CA LEU A 110 -4.43 -8.73 4.82
C LEU A 110 -3.44 -9.23 3.77
N ALA A 111 -2.16 -9.29 4.11
CA ALA A 111 -1.13 -9.76 3.19
C ALA A 111 -1.41 -11.20 2.72
N ARG A 112 -1.88 -12.09 3.60
CA ARG A 112 -2.24 -13.47 3.26
C ARG A 112 -3.48 -13.55 2.36
N CYS A 113 -4.48 -12.69 2.54
CA CYS A 113 -5.62 -12.59 1.62
C CYS A 113 -5.15 -12.17 0.23
N VAL A 114 -4.29 -11.16 0.12
CA VAL A 114 -3.75 -10.71 -1.17
C VAL A 114 -2.87 -11.78 -1.82
N GLU A 115 -2.00 -12.43 -1.04
CA GLU A 115 -1.22 -13.60 -1.47
C GLU A 115 -2.14 -14.71 -2.00
N HIS A 116 -3.20 -15.06 -1.27
CA HIS A 116 -4.13 -16.11 -1.66
C HIS A 116 -4.91 -15.75 -2.94
N MET A 117 -5.40 -14.51 -3.05
CA MET A 117 -6.05 -14.03 -4.26
C MET A 117 -5.11 -14.11 -5.47
N HIS A 118 -3.84 -13.77 -5.27
CA HIS A 118 -2.85 -13.81 -6.34
C HIS A 118 -2.49 -15.23 -6.78
N PHE A 119 -2.20 -16.14 -5.84
CA PHE A 119 -1.70 -17.48 -6.18
C PHE A 119 -2.80 -18.55 -6.34
N ARG A 120 -4.02 -18.30 -5.83
CA ARG A 120 -5.10 -19.31 -5.73
C ARG A 120 -6.50 -18.80 -6.13
N GLY A 121 -6.61 -17.56 -6.62
CA GLY A 121 -7.90 -16.98 -7.04
C GLY A 121 -8.57 -17.71 -8.21
N ASN A 122 -9.90 -17.61 -8.30
CA ASN A 122 -10.74 -18.28 -9.31
C ASN A 122 -10.90 -17.52 -10.63
N HIS A 123 -10.35 -16.31 -10.76
CA HIS A 123 -10.50 -15.48 -11.96
C HIS A 123 -9.32 -15.63 -12.91
N HIS A 124 -9.52 -15.17 -14.15
CA HIS A 124 -8.63 -15.19 -15.32
C HIS A 124 -7.16 -14.73 -15.11
N ASP A 125 -6.79 -14.32 -13.89
CA ASP A 125 -5.45 -13.96 -13.42
C ASP A 125 -4.57 -15.16 -13.04
N GLN A 126 -5.01 -16.41 -13.28
CA GLN A 126 -4.20 -17.60 -13.08
C GLN A 126 -3.05 -17.67 -14.11
N MET A 127 -2.12 -16.72 -14.08
CA MET A 127 -0.88 -16.88 -14.83
C MET A 127 -0.05 -18.00 -14.18
N HIS A 128 0.00 -18.11 -12.84
CA HIS A 128 1.01 -18.92 -12.16
C HIS A 128 0.52 -19.51 -10.83
N ARG A 129 0.16 -20.80 -10.77
CA ARG A 129 0.01 -21.49 -9.47
C ARG A 129 1.39 -21.77 -8.92
N LEU A 130 1.66 -21.41 -7.66
CA LEU A 130 2.90 -21.82 -6.97
C LEU A 130 3.11 -23.35 -7.02
N ASP A 131 2.02 -24.11 -6.98
CA ASP A 131 2.04 -25.59 -7.05
C ASP A 131 2.52 -26.11 -8.42
N ASP A 132 2.48 -25.29 -9.49
CA ASP A 132 3.01 -25.65 -10.81
C ASP A 132 4.54 -25.45 -10.89
N TYR A 133 5.14 -24.85 -9.87
CA TYR A 133 6.58 -24.67 -9.76
C TYR A 133 7.13 -25.66 -8.73
N ASP A 134 7.99 -26.57 -9.19
CA ASP A 134 8.89 -27.37 -8.33
C ASP A 134 9.98 -26.46 -7.70
N LEU A 135 9.59 -25.38 -7.01
CA LEU A 135 10.51 -24.57 -6.23
C LEU A 135 10.92 -25.35 -4.98
N PRO A 136 12.23 -25.36 -4.63
CA PRO A 136 12.65 -25.83 -3.32
C PRO A 136 11.89 -25.10 -2.22
N GLU A 137 11.50 -25.81 -1.15
CA GLU A 137 10.74 -25.27 -0.01
C GLU A 137 11.36 -23.98 0.55
N GLU A 138 12.69 -23.93 0.65
CA GLU A 138 13.44 -22.76 1.11
C GLU A 138 13.22 -21.53 0.23
N GLU A 139 13.12 -21.71 -1.09
CA GLU A 139 12.91 -20.61 -2.04
C GLU A 139 11.45 -20.12 -2.01
N GLY A 140 10.50 -21.03 -1.80
CA GLY A 140 9.11 -20.69 -1.55
C GLY A 140 8.94 -19.84 -0.27
N ILE A 141 9.58 -20.24 0.83
CA ILE A 141 9.57 -19.46 2.09
C ILE A 141 10.17 -18.06 1.89
N ARG A 142 11.29 -17.96 1.16
CA ARG A 142 11.92 -16.67 0.83
C ARG A 142 11.01 -15.78 0.00
N LEU A 143 10.33 -16.36 -0.97
CA LEU A 143 9.42 -15.64 -1.85
C LEU A 143 8.25 -15.03 -1.08
N VAL A 144 7.61 -15.83 -0.23
CA VAL A 144 6.54 -15.36 0.67
C VAL A 144 7.05 -14.24 1.57
N TYR A 145 8.25 -14.39 2.14
CA TYR A 145 8.86 -13.35 2.97
C TYR A 145 9.06 -12.03 2.21
N ARG A 146 9.56 -12.07 0.96
CA ARG A 146 9.76 -10.87 0.12
C ARG A 146 8.44 -10.23 -0.28
N PHE A 147 7.45 -11.04 -0.64
CA PHE A 147 6.10 -10.57 -0.93
C PHE A 147 5.53 -9.77 0.24
N HIS A 148 5.59 -10.33 1.45
CA HIS A 148 5.14 -9.65 2.67
C HIS A 148 5.94 -8.37 2.95
N CYS A 149 7.27 -8.39 2.80
CA CYS A 149 8.09 -7.17 2.92
C CYS A 149 7.59 -6.06 1.99
N ALA A 150 7.40 -6.37 0.72
CA ALA A 150 6.97 -5.41 -0.30
C ALA A 150 5.59 -4.84 0.03
N MET A 151 4.62 -5.68 0.40
CA MET A 151 3.28 -5.27 0.83
C MET A 151 3.33 -4.31 2.01
N TYR A 152 4.10 -4.62 3.06
CA TYR A 152 4.20 -3.74 4.22
C TYR A 152 4.93 -2.44 3.91
N ARG A 153 5.94 -2.45 3.02
CA ARG A 153 6.61 -1.23 2.57
C ARG A 153 5.67 -0.30 1.82
N VAL A 154 4.78 -0.83 0.97
CA VAL A 154 3.77 -0.02 0.27
C VAL A 154 2.86 0.70 1.26
N LEU A 155 2.33 -0.03 2.25
CA LEU A 155 1.48 0.55 3.30
C LEU A 155 2.24 1.56 4.17
N PHE A 156 3.49 1.26 4.51
CA PHE A 156 4.36 2.17 5.22
C PHE A 156 4.62 3.47 4.42
N ALA A 157 4.95 3.35 3.14
CA ALA A 157 5.18 4.49 2.25
C ALA A 157 3.94 5.38 2.11
N GLY A 158 2.74 4.78 2.02
CA GLY A 158 1.48 5.52 2.04
C GLY A 158 1.32 6.36 3.30
N ALA A 159 1.59 5.78 4.47
CA ALA A 159 1.51 6.50 5.75
C ALA A 159 2.54 7.62 5.88
N VAL A 160 3.79 7.38 5.47
CA VAL A 160 4.87 8.37 5.57
C VAL A 160 4.62 9.56 4.66
N LEU A 161 4.22 9.30 3.40
CA LEU A 161 3.99 10.36 2.41
C LEU A 161 2.67 11.10 2.62
N ALA A 162 1.77 10.61 3.47
CA ALA A 162 0.52 11.30 3.81
C ALA A 162 0.75 12.75 4.23
N GLN A 163 1.83 13.05 4.96
CA GLN A 163 2.17 14.41 5.34
C GLN A 163 2.35 15.32 4.12
N ALA A 164 3.18 14.90 3.15
CA ALA A 164 3.54 15.72 2.01
C ALA A 164 2.35 15.96 1.07
N TYR A 165 1.50 14.94 0.88
CA TYR A 165 0.30 15.04 0.04
C TYR A 165 -0.84 15.81 0.71
N LEU A 166 -1.03 15.69 2.03
CA LEU A 166 -2.11 16.40 2.72
C LEU A 166 -1.74 17.84 3.10
N GLU A 167 -0.45 18.19 3.19
CA GLU A 167 0.02 19.54 3.51
C GLU A 167 -0.70 20.67 2.74
N PRO A 168 -0.79 20.65 1.40
CA PRO A 168 -1.52 21.69 0.67
C PRO A 168 -2.98 21.83 1.07
N LEU A 169 -3.61 20.72 1.47
CA LEU A 169 -5.02 20.69 1.85
C LEU A 169 -5.22 21.28 3.25
N PHE A 170 -4.27 21.07 4.16
CA PHE A 170 -4.27 21.72 5.47
C PHE A 170 -3.96 23.22 5.42
N LEU A 171 -3.17 23.66 4.43
CA LEU A 171 -2.88 25.07 4.19
C LEU A 171 -3.98 25.78 3.39
N ALA A 172 -4.83 25.01 2.70
CA ALA A 172 -5.85 25.53 1.80
C ALA A 172 -6.81 26.55 2.44
N PRO A 173 -7.30 26.37 3.68
CA PRO A 173 -8.21 27.35 4.30
C PRO A 173 -7.64 28.77 4.39
N CYS A 174 -6.31 28.91 4.39
CA CYS A 174 -5.64 30.21 4.52
C CYS A 174 -4.97 30.68 3.21
N GLN A 175 -4.62 29.76 2.31
CA GLN A 175 -3.71 30.05 1.18
C GLN A 175 -4.26 29.66 -0.20
N ALA A 176 -5.27 28.78 -0.26
CA ALA A 176 -5.82 28.29 -1.52
C ALA A 176 -6.92 29.20 -2.07
N PRO A 177 -7.26 29.04 -3.36
CA PRO A 177 -8.46 29.63 -3.91
C PRO A 177 -9.71 29.19 -3.14
N PRO A 178 -10.75 30.06 -3.04
CA PRO A 178 -12.00 29.71 -2.41
C PRO A 178 -12.60 28.42 -3.01
N ARG A 179 -13.16 27.58 -2.13
CA ARG A 179 -13.84 26.32 -2.47
C ARG A 179 -12.94 25.19 -3.01
N LEU A 180 -11.60 25.31 -2.98
CA LEU A 180 -10.71 24.20 -3.36
C LEU A 180 -11.07 22.91 -2.62
N LEU A 181 -11.15 22.96 -1.28
CA LEU A 181 -11.48 21.78 -0.47
C LEU A 181 -12.87 21.23 -0.81
N HIS A 182 -13.85 22.11 -1.04
CA HIS A 182 -15.19 21.69 -1.46
C HIS A 182 -15.16 20.91 -2.77
N ARG A 183 -14.44 21.41 -3.78
CA ARG A 183 -14.22 20.70 -5.05
C ARG A 183 -13.50 19.37 -4.88
N LEU A 184 -12.65 19.21 -3.87
CA LEU A 184 -11.95 17.94 -3.62
C LEU A 184 -12.75 16.96 -2.75
N THR A 185 -13.84 17.40 -2.10
CA THR A 185 -14.63 16.58 -1.17
C THR A 185 -16.02 16.19 -1.69
N THR A 186 -16.69 17.06 -2.44
CA THR A 186 -18.12 16.90 -2.79
C THR A 186 -18.40 16.45 -4.21
N LEU A 187 -17.39 15.97 -4.93
CA LEU A 187 -17.61 15.41 -6.26
C LEU A 187 -18.28 14.04 -6.14
N ARG A 188 -19.61 14.07 -5.99
CA ARG A 188 -20.49 13.11 -6.64
C ARG A 188 -20.61 13.57 -8.08
N VAL A 189 -20.50 12.62 -9.01
CA VAL A 189 -20.69 12.82 -10.45
C VAL A 189 -22.19 12.95 -10.72
N ASP A 190 -22.88 13.85 -10.00
CA ASP A 190 -24.26 14.15 -10.34
C ASP A 190 -24.21 14.96 -11.64
N GLU A 191 -24.56 14.26 -12.71
CA GLU A 191 -24.72 14.76 -14.06
C GLU A 191 -25.59 16.04 -14.08
N GLU A 192 -25.31 16.93 -15.03
CA GLU A 192 -26.09 18.15 -15.38
C GLU A 192 -25.75 19.48 -14.72
N GLN A 193 -24.81 19.57 -13.77
CA GLN A 193 -24.23 20.88 -13.41
C GLN A 193 -22.74 20.86 -13.67
N ASP A 194 -22.26 21.85 -14.43
CA ASP A 194 -20.86 22.20 -14.67
C ASP A 194 -20.07 22.33 -13.34
N LEU A 195 -19.79 21.22 -12.67
CA LEU A 195 -18.71 21.14 -11.69
C LEU A 195 -17.41 21.15 -12.50
N ASP A 196 -17.09 22.35 -13.00
CA ASP A 196 -15.77 22.73 -13.49
C ASP A 196 -14.75 22.14 -12.50
N GLY A 197 -13.93 21.20 -12.96
CA GLY A 197 -12.99 20.40 -12.15
C GLY A 197 -12.05 21.24 -11.29
N LEU A 198 -10.73 21.12 -11.45
CA LEU A 198 -9.85 22.08 -10.80
C LEU A 198 -9.79 23.36 -11.65
N THR A 199 -10.02 24.52 -11.04
CA THR A 199 -9.82 25.79 -11.73
C THR A 199 -8.32 26.01 -11.98
N GLN A 200 -7.96 26.87 -12.94
CA GLN A 200 -6.55 27.20 -13.18
C GLN A 200 -5.83 27.70 -11.91
N GLN A 201 -6.53 28.45 -11.05
CA GLN A 201 -5.97 28.93 -9.78
C GLN A 201 -5.73 27.78 -8.79
N ASP A 202 -6.58 26.75 -8.80
CA ASP A 202 -6.41 25.56 -7.95
C ASP A 202 -5.16 24.78 -8.38
N ILE A 203 -5.00 24.60 -9.70
CA ILE A 203 -3.84 23.94 -10.30
C ILE A 203 -2.56 24.70 -9.94
N GLU A 204 -2.53 26.02 -10.16
CA GLU A 204 -1.39 26.88 -9.80
C GLU A 204 -1.07 26.89 -8.30
N TYR A 205 -2.08 26.69 -7.43
CA TYR A 205 -1.87 26.54 -6.00
C TYR A 205 -1.23 25.18 -5.67
N LEU A 206 -1.80 24.09 -6.16
CA LEU A 206 -1.31 22.73 -5.89
C LEU A 206 0.12 22.54 -6.43
N GLU A 207 0.44 23.04 -7.62
CA GLU A 207 1.78 22.94 -8.23
C GLU A 207 2.90 23.67 -7.47
N ARG A 208 2.58 24.47 -6.45
CA ARG A 208 3.59 25.03 -5.53
C ARG A 208 4.21 23.95 -4.66
N PHE A 209 3.50 22.84 -4.47
CA PHE A 209 3.91 21.73 -3.62
C PHE A 209 4.60 20.65 -4.48
N PRO A 210 5.78 20.15 -4.07
CA PRO A 210 6.56 19.22 -4.89
C PRO A 210 5.80 17.98 -5.38
N VAL A 211 4.95 17.41 -4.53
CA VAL A 211 4.24 16.16 -4.81
C VAL A 211 3.09 16.32 -5.82
N TYR A 212 2.65 17.55 -6.07
CA TYR A 212 1.64 17.90 -7.07
C TYR A 212 2.26 18.55 -8.33
N ASN A 213 3.52 18.94 -8.27
CA ASN A 213 4.26 19.47 -9.40
C ASN A 213 4.95 18.35 -10.18
N LEU A 214 4.29 17.90 -11.25
CA LEU A 214 4.71 16.74 -12.04
C LEU A 214 6.01 16.96 -12.82
N GLU A 215 6.49 18.21 -12.93
CA GLU A 215 7.70 18.60 -13.67
C GLU A 215 8.80 19.17 -12.76
N ALA A 216 8.62 19.10 -11.43
CA ALA A 216 9.48 19.80 -10.48
C ALA A 216 10.97 19.40 -10.55
N GLY A 217 11.24 18.17 -11.01
CA GLY A 217 12.57 17.58 -11.07
C GLY A 217 13.07 17.08 -9.71
N GLN A 218 14.20 16.37 -9.73
CA GLN A 218 14.74 15.65 -8.56
C GLN A 218 14.99 16.58 -7.36
N GLU A 219 15.62 17.74 -7.58
CA GLU A 219 15.94 18.70 -6.52
C GLU A 219 14.71 19.20 -5.76
N ARG A 220 13.58 19.37 -6.46
CA ARG A 220 12.33 19.81 -5.83
C ARG A 220 11.59 18.68 -5.14
N TRP A 221 11.73 17.45 -5.62
CA TRP A 221 11.13 16.26 -5.00
C TRP A 221 11.89 15.78 -3.77
N GLU A 222 13.20 16.04 -3.67
CA GLU A 222 14.06 15.63 -2.56
C GLU A 222 13.47 15.93 -1.16
N PRO A 223 12.93 17.14 -0.85
CA PRO A 223 12.38 17.42 0.47
C PRO A 223 11.13 16.60 0.82
N ALA A 224 10.40 16.10 -0.17
CA ALA A 224 9.19 15.29 0.01
C ALA A 224 9.50 13.78 0.03
N PHE A 225 10.42 13.32 -0.82
CA PHE A 225 10.66 11.90 -1.07
C PHE A 225 11.98 11.38 -0.50
N GLY A 226 13.01 12.22 -0.35
CA GLY A 226 14.38 11.82 -0.06
C GLY A 226 14.51 10.96 1.20
N ALA A 227 13.93 11.42 2.32
CA ALA A 227 14.01 10.70 3.59
C ALA A 227 13.39 9.29 3.52
N LEU A 228 12.25 9.13 2.87
CA LEU A 228 11.61 7.82 2.69
C LEU A 228 12.39 6.97 1.69
N ALA A 229 12.88 7.54 0.59
CA ALA A 229 13.65 6.82 -0.42
C ALA A 229 14.95 6.25 0.16
N THR A 230 15.71 7.05 0.91
CA THR A 230 16.91 6.59 1.62
C THR A 230 16.56 5.49 2.61
N TRP A 231 15.53 5.69 3.45
CA TRP A 231 15.09 4.69 4.42
C TRP A 231 14.70 3.36 3.73
N LEU A 232 13.98 3.43 2.61
CA LEU A 232 13.52 2.26 1.87
C LEU A 232 14.72 1.46 1.34
N LEU A 233 15.72 2.14 0.78
CA LEU A 233 16.93 1.50 0.26
C LEU A 233 17.79 0.88 1.38
N ASP A 234 17.91 1.55 2.53
CA ASP A 234 18.61 1.00 3.70
C ASP A 234 17.89 -0.26 4.25
N ASP A 235 16.55 -0.23 4.33
CA ASP A 235 15.73 -1.39 4.73
C ASP A 235 15.83 -2.54 3.73
N MET A 236 15.79 -2.23 2.42
CA MET A 236 15.97 -3.20 1.34
C MET A 236 17.34 -3.85 1.39
N GLU A 237 18.40 -3.10 1.67
CA GLU A 237 19.75 -3.65 1.83
C GLU A 237 19.82 -4.66 2.98
N SER A 238 19.25 -4.32 4.15
CA SER A 238 19.21 -5.23 5.30
C SER A 238 18.40 -6.53 5.05
N THR A 239 17.51 -6.48 4.06
CA THR A 239 16.67 -7.59 3.63
C THR A 239 17.37 -8.43 2.56
N PHE A 240 18.01 -7.77 1.59
CA PHE A 240 18.73 -8.36 0.47
C PHE A 240 20.01 -9.07 0.88
N THR A 241 20.76 -8.56 1.86
CA THR A 241 22.00 -9.20 2.36
C THR A 241 21.79 -10.61 2.93
N LYS A 242 20.53 -11.04 3.09
CA LYS A 242 20.14 -12.36 3.54
C LYS A 242 19.80 -13.33 2.39
N VAL A 243 19.79 -12.89 1.14
CA VAL A 243 19.29 -13.66 -0.01
C VAL A 243 20.19 -13.42 -1.24
N GLU A 244 20.85 -14.47 -1.74
CA GLU A 244 21.57 -14.40 -3.02
C GLU A 244 20.57 -14.24 -4.18
N PRO A 245 20.83 -13.35 -5.15
CA PRO A 245 19.98 -13.23 -6.34
C PRO A 245 20.02 -14.53 -7.16
N PRO A 246 18.92 -14.89 -7.85
CA PRO A 246 18.87 -16.12 -8.64
C PRO A 246 19.95 -16.13 -9.73
N ARG A 247 20.65 -17.27 -9.84
CA ARG A 247 21.83 -17.46 -10.70
C ARG A 247 21.58 -17.30 -12.21
N SER A 248 20.32 -17.17 -12.63
CA SER A 248 19.90 -17.14 -14.04
C SER A 248 19.74 -15.73 -14.61
N SER A 249 20.13 -14.67 -13.90
CA SER A 249 20.08 -13.31 -14.42
C SER A 249 20.91 -13.17 -15.69
N ILE A 250 20.19 -13.00 -16.80
CA ILE A 250 20.70 -12.58 -18.11
C ILE A 250 21.58 -11.34 -17.90
N ARG A 251 22.66 -11.25 -18.70
CA ARG A 251 23.78 -10.31 -18.56
C ARG A 251 23.35 -8.85 -18.40
N PHE A 252 23.24 -8.37 -17.16
CA PHE A 252 23.25 -6.94 -16.84
C PHE A 252 24.68 -6.42 -17.07
N GLN A 253 24.95 -5.81 -18.22
CA GLN A 253 26.25 -5.21 -18.49
C GLN A 253 26.37 -3.88 -17.71
N GLY A 254 27.14 -3.88 -16.62
CA GLY A 254 27.66 -2.66 -15.99
C GLY A 254 27.10 -2.31 -14.59
N MET A 255 26.06 -2.97 -14.10
CA MET A 255 25.55 -2.76 -12.73
C MET A 255 26.17 -3.75 -11.75
N ARG A 256 26.49 -3.30 -10.53
CA ARG A 256 27.00 -4.21 -9.47
C ARG A 256 25.85 -5.09 -8.95
N ALA A 257 26.18 -6.28 -8.44
CA ALA A 257 25.18 -7.23 -7.92
C ALA A 257 24.33 -6.61 -6.79
N GLU A 258 24.93 -5.78 -5.94
CA GLU A 258 24.25 -5.06 -4.85
C GLU A 258 23.23 -4.04 -5.38
N GLU A 259 23.62 -3.25 -6.39
CA GLU A 259 22.75 -2.25 -7.04
C GLU A 259 21.58 -2.94 -7.74
N LEU A 260 21.84 -4.06 -8.42
CA LEU A 260 20.81 -4.88 -9.05
C LEU A 260 19.83 -5.43 -8.02
N GLY A 261 20.32 -5.91 -6.87
CA GLY A 261 19.50 -6.39 -5.77
C GLY A 261 18.55 -5.34 -5.23
N ARG A 262 19.05 -4.11 -4.99
CA ARG A 262 18.22 -2.99 -4.54
C ARG A 262 17.18 -2.60 -5.59
N LEU A 263 17.57 -2.57 -6.86
CA LEU A 263 16.64 -2.27 -7.95
C LEU A 263 15.52 -3.31 -8.05
N GLN A 264 15.85 -4.60 -7.89
CA GLN A 264 14.84 -5.66 -7.83
C GLN A 264 13.84 -5.41 -6.70
N GLU A 265 14.30 -5.07 -5.50
CA GLU A 265 13.40 -4.77 -4.38
C GLU A 265 12.48 -3.56 -4.64
N VAL A 266 12.96 -2.52 -5.34
CA VAL A 266 12.14 -1.39 -5.79
C VAL A 266 11.05 -1.86 -6.75
N THR A 267 11.36 -2.79 -7.64
CA THR A 267 10.36 -3.40 -8.53
C THR A 267 9.37 -4.27 -7.77
N PHE A 268 9.80 -5.02 -6.77
CA PHE A 268 8.90 -5.76 -5.87
C PHE A 268 7.93 -4.82 -5.14
N PHE A 269 8.42 -3.66 -4.68
CA PHE A 269 7.58 -2.62 -4.10
C PHE A 269 6.50 -2.16 -5.09
N LEU A 270 6.88 -1.90 -6.35
CA LEU A 270 5.93 -1.53 -7.41
C LEU A 270 4.91 -2.64 -7.68
N ALA A 271 5.36 -3.89 -7.78
CA ALA A 271 4.50 -5.05 -7.97
C ALA A 271 3.48 -5.19 -6.83
N ALA A 272 3.92 -5.06 -5.58
CA ALA A 272 3.06 -5.11 -4.41
C ALA A 272 2.04 -3.95 -4.40
N TYR A 273 2.45 -2.75 -4.82
CA TYR A 273 1.54 -1.62 -4.97
C TYR A 273 0.43 -1.93 -5.97
N HIS A 274 0.77 -2.47 -7.14
CA HIS A 274 -0.23 -2.86 -8.12
C HIS A 274 -1.17 -3.94 -7.59
N LEU A 275 -0.63 -5.03 -7.05
CA LEU A 275 -1.42 -6.14 -6.52
C LEU A 275 -2.41 -5.69 -5.45
N ILE A 276 -1.97 -4.85 -4.51
CA ILE A 276 -2.88 -4.40 -3.45
C ILE A 276 -3.96 -3.46 -4.00
N THR A 277 -3.64 -2.60 -4.97
CA THR A 277 -4.64 -1.69 -5.57
C THR A 277 -5.66 -2.41 -6.45
N ASP A 278 -5.26 -3.50 -7.11
CA ASP A 278 -6.14 -4.29 -7.96
C ASP A 278 -7.11 -5.16 -7.14
N LYS A 279 -6.66 -5.68 -6.00
CA LYS A 279 -7.48 -6.56 -5.15
C LYS A 279 -8.36 -5.83 -4.12
N LEU A 280 -8.23 -4.52 -4.01
CA LEU A 280 -9.05 -3.68 -3.12
C LEU A 280 -10.15 -2.95 -3.89
N PHE A 281 -11.39 -3.21 -3.51
CA PHE A 281 -12.57 -2.50 -3.96
C PHE A 281 -12.79 -1.25 -3.11
N ASN A 282 -12.51 -0.08 -3.69
CA ASN A 282 -12.67 1.19 -3.02
C ASN A 282 -14.11 1.69 -3.11
N LYS A 283 -14.82 1.62 -1.98
CA LYS A 283 -16.24 1.99 -1.89
C LYS A 283 -16.51 3.46 -2.24
N ASP A 284 -15.54 4.34 -2.02
CA ASP A 284 -15.65 5.76 -2.39
C ASP A 284 -15.58 6.00 -3.89
N ARG A 285 -15.05 5.04 -4.66
CA ARG A 285 -14.86 5.15 -6.12
C ARG A 285 -16.00 4.53 -6.92
N CYS A 286 -16.95 3.87 -6.27
CA CYS A 286 -18.11 3.34 -6.96
C CYS A 286 -19.02 4.50 -7.34
N ASN A 287 -19.12 4.75 -8.65
CA ASN A 287 -20.14 5.64 -9.17
C ASN A 287 -21.51 5.01 -8.85
N PRO A 288 -22.36 5.62 -8.01
CA PRO A 288 -23.68 5.08 -7.70
C PRO A 288 -24.59 5.02 -8.95
N ASP A 289 -24.29 5.82 -9.98
CA ASP A 289 -25.07 5.89 -11.23
C ASP A 289 -24.52 5.01 -12.36
N ALA A 290 -23.39 4.32 -12.13
CA ALA A 290 -23.05 3.21 -13.00
C ALA A 290 -24.10 2.12 -12.74
N ASP A 291 -25.01 1.92 -13.69
CA ASP A 291 -26.03 0.86 -13.76
C ASP A 291 -25.45 -0.57 -13.64
N ASP A 292 -24.14 -0.72 -13.39
CA ASP A 292 -23.45 -1.92 -12.95
C ASP A 292 -23.83 -2.30 -11.51
N LEU A 293 -25.12 -2.59 -11.32
CA LEU A 293 -25.68 -3.26 -10.13
C LEU A 293 -24.99 -4.62 -9.82
N ASP A 294 -24.15 -5.12 -10.73
CA ASP A 294 -23.40 -6.38 -10.61
C ASP A 294 -21.99 -6.22 -10.00
N MET A 295 -21.50 -4.99 -9.77
CA MET A 295 -20.13 -4.73 -9.28
C MET A 295 -20.02 -4.62 -7.75
N VAL A 296 -21.12 -4.70 -7.00
CA VAL A 296 -21.03 -4.74 -5.52
C VAL A 296 -20.51 -6.13 -5.13
N PRO A 297 -19.30 -6.23 -4.55
CA PRO A 297 -18.76 -7.52 -4.18
C PRO A 297 -19.73 -8.22 -3.21
N PRO A 298 -19.96 -9.53 -3.37
CA PRO A 298 -20.80 -10.26 -2.44
C PRO A 298 -20.26 -10.09 -1.01
N PRO A 299 -21.13 -9.95 -0.01
CA PRO A 299 -20.69 -9.81 1.37
C PRO A 299 -19.87 -11.03 1.78
N PHE A 300 -18.82 -10.82 2.56
CA PHE A 300 -18.00 -11.92 3.06
C PHE A 300 -18.85 -12.94 3.82
N PRO A 301 -18.65 -14.24 3.59
CA PRO A 301 -19.29 -15.26 4.41
C PRO A 301 -18.75 -15.14 5.86
N GLY A 302 -19.65 -15.09 6.84
CA GLY A 302 -19.28 -15.13 8.25
C GLY A 302 -18.80 -13.81 8.85
N ARG A 303 -17.76 -13.86 9.70
CA ARG A 303 -17.24 -12.67 10.39
C ARG A 303 -16.28 -11.91 9.48
N VAL A 304 -16.26 -10.59 9.66
CA VAL A 304 -15.38 -9.69 8.93
C VAL A 304 -14.24 -9.26 9.84
N ARG A 305 -13.00 -9.39 9.38
CA ARG A 305 -11.82 -8.80 10.01
C ARG A 305 -11.58 -7.43 9.40
N LYS A 306 -11.12 -6.49 10.21
CA LYS A 306 -10.84 -5.12 9.77
C LYS A 306 -9.46 -4.68 10.19
N VAL A 307 -8.78 -3.93 9.34
CA VAL A 307 -7.47 -3.37 9.63
C VAL A 307 -7.36 -1.93 9.10
N PRO A 308 -6.93 -0.96 9.92
CA PRO A 308 -6.63 0.36 9.42
C PRO A 308 -5.35 0.33 8.59
N VAL A 309 -5.33 1.07 7.48
CA VAL A 309 -4.18 1.24 6.59
C VAL A 309 -4.12 2.67 6.08
N VAL A 310 -2.96 3.10 5.59
CA VAL A 310 -2.83 4.26 4.72
C VAL A 310 -2.23 3.78 3.41
N MET A 311 -3.06 3.70 2.38
CA MET A 311 -2.64 3.20 1.08
C MET A 311 -1.76 4.21 0.35
N PHE A 312 -0.64 3.73 -0.21
CA PHE A 312 0.16 4.53 -1.14
C PHE A 312 -0.70 4.94 -2.34
N GLY A 313 -0.65 6.21 -2.73
CA GLY A 313 -1.51 6.77 -3.78
C GLY A 313 -2.88 7.28 -3.30
N ILE A 314 -3.34 6.92 -2.10
CA ILE A 314 -4.58 7.43 -1.49
C ILE A 314 -4.26 8.39 -0.33
N PHE A 315 -3.21 8.12 0.45
CA PHE A 315 -2.61 9.03 1.44
C PHE A 315 -3.55 9.52 2.55
N ARG A 316 -4.66 8.81 2.80
CA ARG A 316 -5.57 8.99 3.94
C ARG A 316 -5.84 7.66 4.66
N PRO A 317 -6.23 7.67 5.93
CA PRO A 317 -6.62 6.47 6.64
C PRO A 317 -7.86 5.80 6.03
N GLU A 318 -7.73 4.52 5.74
CA GLU A 318 -8.80 3.64 5.31
C GLU A 318 -8.88 2.43 6.22
N GLU A 319 -10.06 1.83 6.32
CA GLU A 319 -10.30 0.56 7.00
C GLU A 319 -10.57 -0.51 5.93
N VAL A 320 -9.70 -1.51 5.86
CA VAL A 320 -9.86 -2.64 4.94
C VAL A 320 -10.63 -3.74 5.65
N SER A 321 -11.75 -4.13 5.05
CA SER A 321 -12.58 -5.27 5.46
C SER A 321 -12.17 -6.52 4.69
N MET A 322 -11.98 -7.62 5.42
CA MET A 322 -11.48 -8.90 4.93
C MET A 322 -12.33 -10.04 5.49
N PRO A 323 -12.40 -11.20 4.82
CA PRO A 323 -13.04 -12.39 5.38
C PRO A 323 -12.28 -12.92 6.59
N GLU A 324 -12.98 -13.66 7.48
CA GLU A 324 -12.35 -14.34 8.61
C GLU A 324 -11.35 -15.41 8.17
N SER A 325 -11.70 -16.19 7.14
CA SER A 325 -10.81 -17.17 6.51
C SER A 325 -10.11 -16.56 5.29
N VAL A 326 -8.83 -16.88 5.10
CA VAL A 326 -8.06 -16.40 3.94
C VAL A 326 -8.60 -17.02 2.64
N GLU A 327 -9.09 -18.25 2.71
CA GLU A 327 -9.58 -19.02 1.56
C GLU A 327 -10.82 -18.38 0.91
N ASP A 328 -11.63 -17.68 1.71
CA ASP A 328 -12.83 -16.98 1.25
C ASP A 328 -12.50 -15.70 0.46
N SER A 329 -11.23 -15.23 0.46
CA SER A 329 -10.84 -14.09 -0.37
C SER A 329 -10.75 -14.43 -1.86
N SER A 330 -10.80 -15.71 -2.24
CA SER A 330 -10.75 -16.14 -3.64
C SER A 330 -12.01 -15.81 -4.44
N SER A 331 -13.13 -15.53 -3.76
CA SER A 331 -14.46 -15.29 -4.35
C SER A 331 -15.02 -13.89 -4.05
N CYS A 332 -14.27 -13.06 -3.33
CA CYS A 332 -14.71 -11.74 -2.86
C CYS A 332 -13.58 -10.72 -3.01
N TYR A 333 -13.93 -9.47 -3.33
CA TYR A 333 -12.99 -8.36 -3.24
C TYR A 333 -12.79 -7.94 -1.78
N LEU A 334 -11.57 -7.53 -1.43
CA LEU A 334 -11.34 -6.84 -0.17
C LEU A 334 -11.92 -5.44 -0.28
N VAL A 335 -12.65 -4.97 0.73
CA VAL A 335 -13.33 -3.66 0.65
C VAL A 335 -12.57 -2.64 1.49
N ASN A 336 -12.11 -1.54 0.89
CA ASN A 336 -11.56 -0.42 1.64
C ASN A 336 -12.58 0.72 1.75
N GLU A 337 -12.75 1.22 2.97
CA GLU A 337 -13.63 2.33 3.32
C GLU A 337 -12.81 3.43 4.02
N PRO A 338 -13.07 4.72 3.75
CA PRO A 338 -12.42 5.80 4.50
C PRO A 338 -12.75 5.73 5.98
N LEU A 339 -11.76 5.97 6.83
CA LEU A 339 -11.96 5.91 8.28
C LEU A 339 -12.85 7.06 8.80
N MET A 340 -12.86 8.18 8.08
CA MET A 340 -13.83 9.27 8.24
C MET A 340 -14.73 9.27 7.00
N PRO A 341 -16.02 8.91 7.12
CA PRO A 341 -16.93 9.02 5.99
C PRO A 341 -16.95 10.47 5.51
N LYS A 342 -17.03 10.67 4.19
CA LYS A 342 -17.37 11.98 3.63
C LYS A 342 -18.62 12.44 4.39
N GLU A 343 -18.59 13.64 4.96
CA GLU A 343 -19.77 14.22 5.61
C GLU A 343 -20.90 14.16 4.59
N GLN A 344 -21.76 13.15 4.71
CA GLN A 344 -22.97 13.09 3.92
C GLN A 344 -23.75 14.28 4.41
N GLU A 345 -23.84 15.32 3.59
CA GLU A 345 -24.84 16.35 3.70
C GLU A 345 -26.17 15.61 3.85
N THR A 346 -26.59 15.44 5.10
CA THR A 346 -27.95 15.04 5.40
C THR A 346 -28.73 16.23 4.92
N LEU A 347 -29.33 16.09 3.73
CA LEU A 347 -30.23 17.02 3.05
C LEU A 347 -31.45 17.34 3.94
N THR A 348 -31.18 17.88 5.12
CA THR A 348 -32.16 18.59 5.92
C THR A 348 -32.04 20.05 5.48
N PRO A 349 -33.07 20.62 4.84
CA PRO A 349 -33.05 22.00 4.41
C PRO A 349 -33.11 22.88 5.67
N VAL A 350 -31.96 23.14 6.28
CA VAL A 350 -31.83 24.05 7.42
C VAL A 350 -31.49 25.42 6.86
N ASN A 351 -32.51 26.29 6.87
CA ASN A 351 -32.49 27.76 6.86
C ASN A 351 -31.22 28.45 6.31
N GLN A 352 -31.44 29.16 5.20
CA GLN A 352 -30.50 29.96 4.39
C GLN A 352 -29.74 31.11 5.10
N ASP A 353 -29.68 31.15 6.43
CA ASP A 353 -29.19 32.30 7.21
C ASP A 353 -27.86 32.07 7.97
N ARG A 354 -27.10 31.02 7.67
CA ARG A 354 -25.73 30.85 8.21
C ARG A 354 -24.68 30.85 7.10
N GLN A 355 -24.20 32.05 6.76
CA GLN A 355 -23.02 32.31 5.90
C GLN A 355 -21.68 32.02 6.61
N ALA A 356 -21.59 30.97 7.43
CA ALA A 356 -20.32 30.36 7.74
C ALA A 356 -20.27 29.11 6.87
N LEU A 357 -19.62 29.19 5.70
CA LEU A 357 -19.31 28.00 4.92
C LEU A 357 -18.49 27.08 5.82
N ASP A 358 -19.10 26.01 6.32
CA ASP A 358 -18.39 24.93 6.98
C ASP A 358 -17.36 24.41 5.99
N CYS A 359 -16.08 24.71 6.24
CA CYS A 359 -15.01 24.32 5.35
C CYS A 359 -14.81 22.80 5.51
N PRO A 360 -14.93 22.00 4.43
CA PRO A 360 -14.77 20.56 4.54
C PRO A 360 -13.43 20.19 5.17
N SER A 361 -13.41 19.13 5.97
CA SER A 361 -12.16 18.64 6.55
C SER A 361 -11.14 18.31 5.44
N PRO A 362 -9.87 18.71 5.57
CA PRO A 362 -8.81 18.30 4.64
C PRO A 362 -8.69 16.78 4.49
N TRP A 363 -9.11 16.02 5.49
CA TRP A 363 -9.11 14.55 5.46
C TRP A 363 -10.18 13.93 4.57
N ALA A 364 -11.25 14.68 4.26
CA ALA A 364 -12.32 14.21 3.38
C ALA A 364 -11.93 14.33 1.89
N ALA A 365 -10.86 15.07 1.58
CA ALA A 365 -10.44 15.34 0.22
C ALA A 365 -9.88 14.08 -0.46
N ASP A 366 -10.23 13.90 -1.73
CA ASP A 366 -9.71 12.81 -2.55
C ASP A 366 -8.39 13.22 -3.21
N VAL A 367 -7.28 12.86 -2.56
CA VAL A 367 -5.92 13.13 -3.07
C VAL A 367 -5.67 12.43 -4.40
N TRP A 368 -6.15 11.19 -4.56
CA TRP A 368 -5.94 10.43 -5.79
C TRP A 368 -6.63 11.14 -6.95
N TRP A 369 -7.85 11.60 -6.75
CA TRP A 369 -8.59 12.36 -7.74
C TRP A 369 -7.93 13.70 -8.06
N ALA A 370 -7.45 14.44 -7.05
CA ALA A 370 -6.71 15.67 -7.28
C ALA A 370 -5.49 15.44 -8.19
N LEU A 371 -4.76 14.35 -7.94
CA LEU A 371 -3.61 13.95 -8.74
C LEU A 371 -4.00 13.52 -10.16
N ASP A 372 -5.07 12.75 -10.30
CA ASP A 372 -5.60 12.30 -11.60
C ASP A 372 -6.09 13.49 -12.44
N ILE A 373 -6.84 14.42 -11.86
CA ILE A 373 -7.22 15.67 -12.53
C ILE A 373 -5.98 16.45 -12.96
N LEU A 374 -5.00 16.66 -12.08
CA LEU A 374 -3.79 17.38 -12.46
C LEU A 374 -3.03 16.69 -13.60
N HIS A 375 -3.02 15.37 -13.63
CA HIS A 375 -2.43 14.57 -14.71
C HIS A 375 -3.24 14.63 -16.01
N ARG A 376 -4.55 14.92 -15.97
CA ARG A 376 -5.38 15.07 -17.18
C ARG A 376 -5.51 16.52 -17.66
N GLN A 377 -5.62 17.48 -16.75
CA GLN A 377 -6.13 18.84 -17.01
C GLN A 377 -5.09 19.96 -16.88
N SER A 378 -3.87 19.71 -16.40
CA SER A 378 -2.89 20.79 -16.16
C SER A 378 -2.46 21.56 -17.41
N GLY A 379 -2.85 21.14 -18.62
CA GLY A 379 -2.49 21.80 -19.88
C GLY A 379 -0.99 21.74 -20.21
N ARG A 380 -0.21 21.07 -19.36
CA ARG A 380 1.20 20.81 -19.54
C ARG A 380 1.40 19.46 -20.20
N PRO A 381 2.55 19.21 -20.84
CA PRO A 381 2.85 17.89 -21.34
C PRO A 381 3.03 16.95 -20.15
N ASN A 382 1.92 16.31 -19.72
CA ASN A 382 1.94 14.99 -19.10
C ASN A 382 2.43 13.92 -20.09
N LEU A 383 3.03 14.37 -21.19
CA LEU A 383 3.68 13.66 -22.25
C LEU A 383 5.19 13.93 -22.15
N ARG A 384 5.99 12.89 -21.91
CA ARG A 384 7.44 12.94 -22.11
C ARG A 384 7.73 12.54 -23.55
N ASN A 385 8.37 13.41 -24.33
CA ASN A 385 8.67 13.14 -25.76
C ASN A 385 7.41 12.80 -26.58
N GLY A 386 6.25 13.40 -26.24
CA GLY A 386 4.97 13.12 -26.91
C GLY A 386 4.24 11.88 -26.42
N ARG A 387 4.73 11.21 -25.36
CA ARG A 387 4.17 9.96 -24.81
C ARG A 387 3.78 10.09 -23.33
N PRO A 388 2.68 9.49 -22.82
CA PRO A 388 2.24 9.70 -21.44
C PRO A 388 3.30 9.37 -20.40
N SER A 389 3.35 10.22 -19.38
CA SER A 389 4.22 10.13 -18.23
C SER A 389 3.54 9.34 -17.11
N PRO A 390 4.31 8.72 -16.19
CA PRO A 390 3.76 7.86 -15.13
C PRO A 390 2.70 8.60 -14.31
N THR A 391 1.71 7.82 -13.84
CA THR A 391 0.68 8.33 -12.93
C THR A 391 1.32 8.92 -11.67
N PRO A 392 0.71 9.94 -11.05
CA PRO A 392 1.39 10.70 -10.00
C PRO A 392 1.91 9.89 -8.79
N PRO A 393 1.24 8.83 -8.30
CA PRO A 393 1.82 7.99 -7.24
C PRO A 393 3.16 7.35 -7.64
N LEU A 394 3.36 7.02 -8.92
CA LEU A 394 4.59 6.40 -9.42
C LEU A 394 5.77 7.37 -9.49
N ARG A 395 5.57 8.67 -9.22
CA ARG A 395 6.64 9.68 -9.22
C ARG A 395 7.64 9.47 -8.09
N PHE A 396 7.20 8.96 -6.95
CA PHE A 396 8.12 8.54 -5.89
C PHE A 396 9.09 7.46 -6.39
N ILE A 397 8.61 6.53 -7.23
CA ILE A 397 9.43 5.48 -7.81
C ILE A 397 10.34 6.04 -8.90
N GLU A 398 9.83 6.95 -9.76
CA GLU A 398 10.67 7.66 -10.72
C GLU A 398 11.79 8.46 -10.03
N PHE A 399 11.50 9.09 -8.88
CA PHE A 399 12.50 9.73 -8.03
C PHE A 399 13.57 8.74 -7.56
N ILE A 400 13.17 7.59 -7.00
CA ILE A 400 14.12 6.55 -6.57
C ILE A 400 15.02 6.09 -7.74
N LEU A 401 14.41 5.76 -8.88
CA LEU A 401 15.11 5.27 -10.07
C LEU A 401 16.14 6.28 -10.56
N ALA A 402 15.74 7.54 -10.69
CA ALA A 402 16.61 8.59 -11.20
C ALA A 402 17.73 8.91 -10.21
N GLN A 403 17.41 9.09 -8.93
CA GLN A 403 18.34 9.55 -7.91
C GLN A 403 19.38 8.49 -7.52
N PHE A 404 18.97 7.22 -7.40
CA PHE A 404 19.84 6.18 -6.84
C PHE A 404 20.38 5.19 -7.88
N PHE A 405 19.71 5.07 -9.03
CA PHE A 405 20.09 4.10 -10.06
C PHE A 405 20.48 4.76 -11.39
N ASN A 406 20.30 6.08 -11.54
CA ASN A 406 20.42 6.78 -12.83
C ASN A 406 19.55 6.11 -13.92
N GLN A 407 18.41 5.55 -13.49
CA GLN A 407 17.44 4.86 -14.33
C GLN A 407 16.14 5.66 -14.42
N ARG A 408 15.28 5.30 -15.37
CA ARG A 408 13.95 5.88 -15.55
C ARG A 408 13.05 4.93 -16.31
N PHE A 409 11.75 5.07 -16.13
CA PHE A 409 10.76 4.38 -16.95
C PHE A 409 11.00 4.63 -18.44
N GLN A 410 10.75 3.60 -19.25
CA GLN A 410 10.83 3.68 -20.70
C GLN A 410 9.81 4.69 -21.26
N ASP A 411 10.20 5.40 -22.32
CA ASP A 411 9.33 6.36 -23.00
C ASP A 411 8.20 5.59 -23.72
N GLY A 412 6.94 5.94 -23.43
CA GLY A 412 5.77 5.20 -23.92
C GLY A 412 5.41 3.96 -23.16
N LEU A 413 6.04 3.83 -21.98
CA LEU A 413 5.52 3.09 -20.85
C LEU A 413 4.00 3.03 -20.91
N PHE A 414 3.44 4.20 -20.68
CA PHE A 414 2.04 4.44 -20.35
C PHE A 414 1.20 4.90 -21.55
N ASP A 415 1.61 4.58 -22.78
CA ASP A 415 0.83 4.87 -24.00
C ASP A 415 -0.48 4.04 -23.99
N GLU A 416 -1.64 4.65 -24.19
CA GLU A 416 -2.94 3.94 -24.35
C GLU A 416 -2.88 3.02 -25.59
N GLU A 417 -2.29 3.43 -26.72
CA GLU A 417 -2.22 2.57 -27.92
C GLU A 417 -1.16 1.44 -27.84
N SER A 418 -0.54 1.25 -26.68
CA SER A 418 0.41 0.15 -26.46
C SER A 418 -0.31 -1.20 -26.63
N PRO A 419 0.29 -2.25 -27.23
CA PRO A 419 -0.32 -3.59 -27.27
C PRO A 419 -0.60 -4.20 -25.87
N HIS A 420 -0.28 -3.46 -24.82
CA HIS A 420 -0.55 -3.73 -23.41
C HIS A 420 -1.82 -3.02 -22.88
N ASP A 421 -2.64 -2.37 -23.73
CA ASP A 421 -3.78 -1.48 -23.36
C ASP A 421 -4.95 -2.14 -22.60
N HIS A 422 -4.93 -3.45 -22.39
CA HIS A 422 -5.78 -3.99 -21.35
C HIS A 422 -5.10 -3.67 -20.04
N MET A 423 -5.62 -2.70 -19.29
CA MET A 423 -5.15 -2.31 -17.96
C MET A 423 -4.89 -3.53 -17.05
N GLN A 424 -5.50 -4.69 -17.33
CA GLN A 424 -5.24 -6.01 -16.73
C GLN A 424 -4.00 -6.75 -17.29
N ASP A 425 -3.76 -6.76 -18.61
CA ASP A 425 -2.54 -7.34 -19.23
C ASP A 425 -1.29 -6.48 -18.98
N TYR A 426 -1.49 -5.17 -18.81
CA TYR A 426 -0.48 -4.20 -18.45
C TYR A 426 0.17 -4.52 -17.09
N GLN A 427 -0.56 -5.08 -16.13
CA GLN A 427 -0.13 -5.13 -14.73
C GLN A 427 0.79 -6.30 -14.38
N LEU A 428 0.77 -7.39 -15.17
CA LEU A 428 1.67 -8.53 -15.03
C LEU A 428 2.71 -8.58 -16.17
N GLY A 429 2.33 -8.16 -17.39
CA GLY A 429 3.23 -8.02 -18.53
C GLY A 429 4.37 -7.03 -18.28
N PHE A 430 4.09 -5.92 -17.58
CA PHE A 430 5.04 -4.86 -17.23
C PHE A 430 6.24 -5.33 -16.39
N LEU A 431 6.04 -6.32 -15.51
CA LEU A 431 7.12 -6.89 -14.71
C LEU A 431 7.86 -8.01 -15.46
N SER A 432 7.34 -8.45 -16.59
CA SER A 432 7.95 -9.45 -17.48
C SER A 432 8.67 -8.85 -18.68
N ASP A 433 8.51 -7.54 -18.95
CA ASP A 433 9.07 -6.87 -20.12
C ASP A 433 10.55 -6.51 -19.92
N PRO A 434 11.45 -7.02 -20.78
CA PRO A 434 12.85 -6.61 -20.82
C PRO A 434 13.11 -5.12 -21.05
N GLY A 435 12.13 -4.39 -21.59
CA GLY A 435 12.24 -3.02 -22.04
C GLY A 435 11.95 -1.96 -20.97
N LEU A 436 11.57 -2.35 -19.74
CA LEU A 436 10.98 -1.45 -18.74
C LEU A 436 11.74 -0.14 -18.49
N PHE A 437 13.06 -0.16 -18.68
CA PHE A 437 13.93 1.00 -18.51
C PHE A 437 14.66 1.39 -19.81
N ARG A 438 14.98 2.69 -19.91
CA ARG A 438 15.42 3.39 -21.13
C ARG A 438 16.54 2.72 -21.93
N ASP A 439 17.46 2.02 -21.28
CA ASP A 439 18.61 1.39 -21.93
C ASP A 439 18.33 -0.04 -22.40
N GLY A 440 17.12 -0.59 -22.13
CA GLY A 440 16.79 -2.00 -22.36
C GLY A 440 17.75 -2.96 -21.65
N SER A 441 18.57 -2.46 -20.72
CA SER A 441 19.63 -3.22 -20.07
C SER A 441 19.06 -4.10 -18.96
N ILE A 442 17.83 -3.82 -18.54
CA ILE A 442 17.21 -4.46 -17.40
C ILE A 442 16.12 -5.40 -17.89
N THR A 443 16.56 -6.60 -18.23
CA THR A 443 15.67 -7.74 -18.49
C THR A 443 14.98 -8.12 -17.18
N PHE A 444 13.74 -7.68 -16.95
CA PHE A 444 13.00 -8.17 -15.80
C PHE A 444 12.52 -9.59 -16.06
N THR A 445 13.17 -10.53 -15.41
CA THR A 445 12.50 -11.74 -14.96
C THR A 445 12.19 -11.52 -13.49
N THR A 446 11.11 -10.82 -13.16
CA THR A 446 10.46 -11.15 -11.89
C THR A 446 10.01 -12.59 -12.05
N TRP A 447 10.76 -13.53 -11.48
CA TRP A 447 10.43 -14.94 -11.48
C TRP A 447 9.02 -15.24 -10.94
N LEU A 448 8.42 -14.29 -10.20
CA LEU A 448 7.01 -14.28 -9.80
C LEU A 448 5.99 -14.11 -10.94
N PHE A 449 6.35 -13.41 -12.01
CA PHE A 449 5.40 -12.89 -13.01
C PHE A 449 5.78 -13.22 -14.45
N ALA A 450 6.95 -13.83 -14.69
CA ALA A 450 7.51 -13.96 -16.03
C ALA A 450 8.28 -15.27 -16.20
N ARG A 451 7.63 -16.29 -16.75
CA ARG A 451 8.33 -17.32 -17.53
C ARG A 451 7.63 -17.52 -18.87
N ASP A 452 8.43 -17.72 -19.92
CA ASP A 452 8.17 -17.70 -21.38
C ASP A 452 7.05 -18.62 -21.94
N GLN A 453 5.88 -18.72 -21.29
CA GLN A 453 4.75 -19.52 -21.81
C GLN A 453 3.41 -18.79 -21.83
N ALA A 454 3.40 -17.46 -21.93
CA ALA A 454 2.20 -16.76 -22.40
C ALA A 454 1.99 -17.07 -23.89
N GLN A 455 1.42 -18.24 -24.21
CA GLN A 455 0.79 -18.43 -25.52
C GLN A 455 -0.31 -17.37 -25.64
N SER A 456 -0.30 -16.62 -26.73
CA SER A 456 -1.29 -15.59 -27.02
C SER A 456 -2.71 -16.18 -26.94
N LEU A 457 -3.37 -16.01 -25.80
CA LEU A 457 -4.78 -16.32 -25.65
C LEU A 457 -5.57 -15.21 -26.32
N GLY A 458 -5.96 -15.43 -27.58
CA GLY A 458 -6.88 -14.55 -28.28
C GLY A 458 -8.21 -14.48 -27.54
N TYR A 459 -8.51 -13.35 -26.93
CA TYR A 459 -9.81 -13.07 -26.31
C TYR A 459 -10.86 -12.79 -27.39
N ARG A 460 -11.90 -13.62 -27.44
CA ARG A 460 -13.21 -13.25 -28.00
C ARG A 460 -14.09 -12.76 -26.85
N ARG A 461 -14.53 -11.50 -26.94
CA ARG A 461 -15.54 -10.89 -26.07
C ARG A 461 -16.80 -11.76 -26.02
N LEU A 462 -17.34 -11.98 -24.83
CA LEU A 462 -18.76 -12.18 -24.63
C LEU A 462 -19.23 -11.01 -23.76
N TRP A 463 -19.93 -10.11 -24.46
CA TRP A 463 -20.73 -8.93 -24.11
C TRP A 463 -20.77 -8.46 -22.67
#